data_AF-A0A0Q7K567-F1
#
_entry.id   AF-A0A0Q7K567-F1
#
_cell.length_a   1.000
_cell.length_b   1.000
_cell.length_c   1.000
_cell.angle_alpha   90.00
_cell.angle_beta   90.00
_cell.angle_gamma   90.00
#
_symmetry.space_group_name_H-M   'P 1'
#
loop_
_entity.id
_entity.type
_entity.pdbx_description
1 polymer ?
#
loop_
_entity_poly.entity_id
_entity_poly.type
_entity_poly.pdbx_seq_one_letter_code
_entity_poly.pdbx_strand_id
1 'polypeptide(L)'
;MSLLEFGMVPMLARPVPSLPAEADLPGGCVYEPKFDGYRAILFMAGGRCRIQSRHGHDITSAFPDIVAAAEIELPDGVVVDGEMVVWGEDAYDFIQVQRRLTGPPRVLGLSPASFIAFDLLMWDDDDLRGQTLTERRRMLDVVLVDHLMPFQVVPQTSDRAVAASWIREYSRNEIGIEGLVVKGRDTTYTSGQRGWLKLRFQDTSEAVVCAVVGSLEQPERLVLGTPGAAGYDIIGWTHPISAKQQQDVAELIAPRDQELDPRVVAAATETGREVHPVQPTLVVETSAQPERDALRWPVFELVRVRPDLGPDEVGDPVG
;
A
#
# COMPACT_ATOMS: atom_id res chain seq x y z
N MET A 1 13.07 32.60 9.56
CA MET A 1 13.45 31.61 8.54
C MET A 1 12.34 31.60 7.53
N SER A 2 12.68 31.69 6.25
CA SER A 2 11.68 31.61 5.17
C SER A 2 11.07 30.21 5.13
N LEU A 3 9.82 30.09 4.70
CA LEU A 3 9.16 28.82 4.37
C LEU A 3 9.99 27.94 3.42
N LEU A 4 10.83 28.56 2.58
CA LEU A 4 11.74 27.87 1.66
C LEU A 4 12.98 27.29 2.34
N GLU A 5 13.29 27.72 3.56
CA GLU A 5 14.44 27.25 4.34
C GLU A 5 14.08 26.16 5.35
N PHE A 6 12.78 25.99 5.66
CA PHE A 6 12.30 25.01 6.63
C PHE A 6 11.92 23.68 5.98
N GLY A 7 12.45 22.57 6.49
CA GLY A 7 12.04 21.24 6.06
C GLY A 7 10.85 20.71 6.85
N MET A 8 9.95 19.96 6.21
CA MET A 8 8.82 19.33 6.90
C MET A 8 8.91 17.80 6.87
N VAL A 9 8.70 17.18 8.04
CA VAL A 9 8.62 15.73 8.17
C VAL A 9 7.18 15.29 7.88
N PRO A 10 6.94 14.47 6.83
CA PRO A 10 5.59 14.04 6.52
C PRO A 10 5.00 13.09 7.56
N MET A 11 3.68 13.09 7.70
CA MET A 11 2.91 12.11 8.46
C MET A 11 2.85 10.78 7.71
N LEU A 12 2.97 9.65 8.40
CA LEU A 12 3.10 8.33 7.78
C LEU A 12 1.83 7.49 7.95
N ALA A 13 1.77 6.41 7.15
CA ALA A 13 0.75 5.38 7.28
C ALA A 13 1.31 4.07 7.86
N ARG A 14 0.49 3.35 8.61
CA ARG A 14 0.72 1.95 9.01
C ARG A 14 -0.17 1.00 8.18
N PRO A 15 0.31 -0.20 7.83
CA PRO A 15 -0.48 -1.15 7.07
C PRO A 15 -1.69 -1.64 7.87
N VAL A 16 -2.77 -1.96 7.16
CA VAL A 16 -3.94 -2.70 7.67
C VAL A 16 -4.31 -3.83 6.72
N PRO A 17 -4.77 -4.98 7.23
CA PRO A 17 -5.04 -6.17 6.42
C PRO A 17 -6.42 -6.13 5.72
N SER A 18 -7.29 -5.21 6.10
CA SER A 18 -8.64 -5.10 5.53
C SER A 18 -9.13 -3.66 5.56
N LEU A 19 -10.14 -3.37 4.73
CA LEU A 19 -10.76 -2.05 4.63
C LEU A 19 -11.49 -1.69 5.94
N PRO A 20 -11.02 -0.67 6.70
CA PRO A 20 -11.64 -0.22 7.94
C PRO A 20 -13.12 0.12 7.77
N ALA A 21 -13.92 -0.07 8.81
CA ALA A 21 -15.30 0.38 8.88
C ALA A 21 -15.37 1.91 9.02
N GLU A 22 -16.52 2.50 8.65
CA GLU A 22 -16.70 3.95 8.62
C GLU A 22 -16.51 4.62 9.98
N ALA A 23 -16.71 3.89 11.08
CA ALA A 23 -16.59 4.41 12.45
C ALA A 23 -15.25 4.08 13.14
N ASP A 24 -14.29 3.43 12.46
CA ASP A 24 -13.07 2.91 13.09
C ASP A 24 -12.06 4.00 13.53
N LEU A 25 -12.19 5.23 13.00
CA LEU A 25 -11.30 6.35 13.29
C LEU A 25 -12.06 7.57 13.84
N PRO A 26 -11.39 8.49 14.57
CA PRO A 26 -12.02 9.70 15.10
C PRO A 26 -12.70 10.55 14.02
N GLY A 27 -13.96 10.90 14.24
CA GLY A 27 -14.81 11.62 13.28
C GLY A 27 -15.31 10.77 12.10
N GLY A 28 -14.98 9.48 12.09
CA GLY A 28 -15.22 8.56 10.99
C GLY A 28 -14.07 8.50 9.98
N CYS A 29 -14.03 7.41 9.23
CA CYS A 29 -13.07 7.16 8.18
C CYS A 29 -13.41 7.92 6.91
N VAL A 30 -12.36 8.43 6.27
CA VAL A 30 -12.37 8.79 4.85
C VAL A 30 -11.33 7.97 4.12
N TYR A 31 -11.65 7.61 2.89
CA TYR A 31 -10.89 6.73 2.03
C TYR A 31 -10.41 7.53 0.81
N GLU A 32 -9.13 7.39 0.47
CA GLU A 32 -8.48 8.06 -0.66
C GLU A 32 -7.68 7.03 -1.46
N PRO A 33 -7.65 7.10 -2.81
CA PRO A 33 -6.77 6.26 -3.61
C PRO A 33 -5.30 6.48 -3.25
N LYS A 34 -4.55 5.37 -3.14
CA LYS A 34 -3.12 5.38 -2.87
C LYS A 34 -2.37 5.28 -4.19
N PHE A 35 -1.97 6.41 -4.74
CA PHE A 35 -1.17 6.47 -5.96
C PHE A 35 0.23 5.87 -5.71
N ASP A 36 0.74 5.17 -6.72
CA ASP A 36 2.12 4.68 -6.76
C ASP A 36 3.01 5.73 -7.44
N GLY A 37 3.40 6.74 -6.66
CA GLY A 37 4.19 7.87 -7.14
C GLY A 37 5.36 8.18 -6.23
N TYR A 38 5.75 9.45 -6.22
CA TYR A 38 6.80 9.95 -5.33
C TYR A 38 6.27 11.05 -4.42
N ARG A 39 6.09 10.74 -3.14
CA ARG A 39 5.63 11.72 -2.15
C ARG A 39 6.48 12.98 -2.12
N ALA A 40 5.80 14.12 -2.26
CA ALA A 40 6.40 15.43 -2.32
C ALA A 40 5.60 16.43 -1.48
N ILE A 41 6.32 17.33 -0.80
CA ILE A 41 5.74 18.50 -0.14
C ILE A 41 6.12 19.72 -0.97
N LEU A 42 5.10 20.46 -1.40
CA LEU A 42 5.24 21.68 -2.19
C LEU A 42 5.12 22.89 -1.26
N PHE A 43 6.06 23.82 -1.36
CA PHE A 43 6.10 25.07 -0.59
C PHE A 43 6.02 26.26 -1.55
N MET A 44 5.13 27.20 -1.27
CA MET A 44 5.06 28.51 -1.93
C MET A 44 5.43 29.61 -0.95
N ALA A 45 6.46 30.40 -1.27
CA ALA A 45 6.79 31.61 -0.52
C ALA A 45 7.51 32.65 -1.39
N GLY A 46 7.14 33.93 -1.27
CA GLY A 46 7.66 35.01 -2.10
C GLY A 46 7.43 34.79 -3.60
N GLY A 47 6.35 34.08 -3.97
CA GLY A 47 6.07 33.71 -5.37
C GLY A 47 7.05 32.69 -5.93
N ARG A 48 7.76 31.94 -5.08
CA ARG A 48 8.71 30.89 -5.47
C ARG A 48 8.26 29.54 -4.96
N CYS A 49 8.42 28.54 -5.81
CA CYS A 49 8.11 27.15 -5.48
C CYS A 49 9.37 26.38 -5.06
N ARG A 50 9.26 25.61 -3.97
CA ARG A 50 10.23 24.57 -3.60
C ARG A 50 9.50 23.26 -3.39
N ILE A 51 10.11 22.16 -3.85
CA ILE A 51 9.55 20.83 -3.72
C ILE A 51 10.52 19.98 -2.90
N GLN A 52 10.00 19.35 -1.85
CA GLN A 52 10.75 18.50 -0.95
C GLN A 52 10.27 17.06 -1.03
N SER A 53 11.20 16.12 -1.12
CA SER A 53 10.91 14.69 -0.98
C SER A 53 10.45 14.33 0.44
N ARG A 54 9.88 13.13 0.57
CA ARG A 54 9.59 12.49 1.87
C ARG A 54 10.75 12.52 2.87
N HIS A 55 11.99 12.41 2.40
CA HIS A 55 13.18 12.34 3.26
C HIS A 55 13.83 13.71 3.51
N GLY A 56 13.20 14.81 3.09
CA GLY A 56 13.72 16.16 3.33
C GLY A 56 14.62 16.70 2.23
N HIS A 57 14.96 15.91 1.20
CA HIS A 57 15.78 16.40 0.08
C HIS A 57 15.00 17.37 -0.80
N ASP A 58 15.65 18.46 -1.21
CA ASP A 58 15.16 19.35 -2.25
C ASP A 58 15.21 18.63 -3.61
N ILE A 59 14.05 18.53 -4.26
CA ILE A 59 13.85 17.89 -5.57
C ILE A 59 13.29 18.88 -6.60
N THR A 60 13.35 20.19 -6.31
CA THR A 60 12.75 21.26 -7.12
C THR A 60 13.23 21.23 -8.58
N SER A 61 14.53 21.03 -8.81
CA SER A 61 15.11 21.01 -10.16
C SER A 61 14.65 19.83 -11.02
N ALA A 62 14.09 18.78 -10.42
CA ALA A 62 13.59 17.60 -11.13
C ALA A 62 12.16 17.78 -11.69
N PHE A 63 11.46 18.85 -11.30
CA PHE A 63 10.08 19.11 -11.72
C PHE A 63 9.86 20.56 -12.14
N PRO A 64 10.59 21.07 -13.15
CA PRO A 64 10.49 22.46 -13.58
C PRO A 64 9.10 22.84 -14.14
N ASP A 65 8.38 21.86 -14.70
CA ASP A 65 6.99 21.99 -15.14
C ASP A 65 6.04 22.28 -13.98
N ILE A 66 6.18 21.53 -12.87
CA ILE A 66 5.39 21.75 -11.65
C ILE A 66 5.76 23.08 -10.98
N VAL A 67 7.05 23.42 -10.93
CA VAL A 67 7.52 24.70 -10.38
C VAL A 67 6.92 25.88 -11.12
N ALA A 68 7.00 25.86 -12.46
CA ALA A 68 6.46 26.93 -13.29
C ALA A 68 4.94 27.08 -13.12
N ALA A 69 4.20 25.97 -13.07
CA ALA A 69 2.76 26.01 -12.83
C ALA A 69 2.44 26.54 -11.42
N ALA A 70 3.16 26.08 -10.40
CA ALA A 70 2.96 26.49 -9.01
C ALA A 70 3.17 28.01 -8.82
N GLU A 71 4.24 28.56 -9.40
CA GLU A 71 4.56 29.99 -9.33
C GLU A 71 3.53 30.89 -10.04
N ILE A 72 2.70 30.33 -10.91
CA ILE A 72 1.62 31.05 -11.62
C ILE A 72 0.27 30.88 -10.92
N GLU A 73 -0.04 29.65 -10.50
CA GLU A 73 -1.40 29.24 -10.13
C GLU A 73 -1.64 29.19 -8.62
N LEU A 74 -0.60 28.92 -7.81
CA LEU A 74 -0.77 28.74 -6.37
C LEU A 74 -0.54 30.04 -5.61
N PRO A 75 -1.36 30.32 -4.57
CA PRO A 75 -1.15 31.46 -3.70
C PRO A 75 0.15 31.32 -2.89
N ASP A 76 0.66 32.45 -2.42
CA ASP A 76 1.83 32.46 -1.55
C ASP A 76 1.48 31.97 -0.13
N GLY A 77 2.49 31.53 0.64
CA GLY A 77 2.29 31.10 2.03
C GLY A 77 1.55 29.76 2.18
N VAL A 78 1.53 28.93 1.13
CA VAL A 78 0.93 27.58 1.19
C VAL A 78 1.97 26.48 1.26
N VAL A 79 1.61 25.43 2.00
CA VAL A 79 2.37 24.18 2.01
C VAL A 79 1.43 22.99 1.83
N VAL A 80 1.67 22.21 0.79
CA VAL A 80 0.78 21.13 0.35
C VAL A 80 1.52 19.79 0.38
N ASP A 81 0.90 18.77 0.97
CA ASP A 81 1.39 17.39 0.96
C ASP A 81 0.66 16.59 -0.12
N GLY A 82 1.43 15.90 -0.96
CA GLY A 82 0.90 15.24 -2.13
C GLY A 82 1.82 14.17 -2.69
N GLU A 83 1.40 13.61 -3.81
CA GLU A 83 2.13 12.61 -4.56
C GLU A 83 2.48 13.16 -5.95
N MET A 84 3.77 13.11 -6.31
CA MET A 84 4.20 13.39 -7.66
C MET A 84 3.98 12.15 -8.52
N VAL A 85 3.27 12.31 -9.63
CA VAL A 85 2.94 11.22 -10.55
C VAL A 85 3.27 11.62 -11.99
N VAL A 86 3.41 10.62 -12.84
CA VAL A 86 3.50 10.79 -14.30
C VAL A 86 2.52 9.80 -14.92
N TRP A 87 1.65 10.29 -15.79
CA TRP A 87 0.82 9.42 -16.61
C TRP A 87 1.66 8.89 -17.78
N GLY A 88 1.77 7.56 -17.86
CA GLY A 88 2.44 6.84 -18.95
C GLY A 88 1.52 6.62 -20.14
N GLU A 89 1.57 5.43 -20.74
CA GLU A 89 0.69 5.06 -21.86
C GLU A 89 -0.76 4.94 -21.37
N ASP A 90 -1.02 4.11 -20.35
CA ASP A 90 -2.37 3.84 -19.82
C ASP A 90 -2.45 3.78 -18.27
N ALA A 91 -1.37 4.14 -17.57
CA ALA A 91 -1.27 4.03 -16.11
C ALA A 91 -0.35 5.11 -15.51
N TYR A 92 -0.46 5.36 -14.21
CA TYR A 92 0.58 6.10 -13.49
C TYR A 92 1.86 5.26 -13.43
N ASP A 93 2.96 5.84 -13.91
CA ASP A 93 4.24 5.16 -14.06
C ASP A 93 5.28 5.73 -13.07
N PHE A 94 5.45 5.03 -11.95
CA PHE A 94 6.46 5.35 -10.94
C PHE A 94 7.88 5.44 -11.51
N ILE A 95 8.23 4.61 -12.51
CA ILE A 95 9.56 4.58 -13.11
C ILE A 95 9.85 5.89 -13.83
N GLN A 96 8.86 6.53 -14.43
CA GLN A 96 9.05 7.84 -15.06
C GLN A 96 9.34 8.94 -14.02
N VAL A 97 8.67 8.90 -12.87
CA VAL A 97 8.97 9.82 -11.75
C VAL A 97 10.41 9.60 -11.26
N GLN A 98 10.82 8.35 -11.09
CA GLN A 98 12.19 8.01 -10.70
C GLN A 98 13.23 8.46 -11.75
N ARG A 99 12.94 8.29 -13.04
CA ARG A 99 13.80 8.75 -14.13
C ARG A 99 13.97 10.27 -14.14
N ARG A 100 12.97 11.05 -13.75
CA ARG A 100 13.10 12.51 -13.58
C ARG A 100 14.05 12.87 -12.43
N LEU A 101 13.99 12.12 -11.33
CA LEU A 101 14.83 12.35 -10.15
C LEU A 101 16.31 12.00 -10.38
N THR A 102 16.60 10.94 -11.12
CA THR A 102 17.99 10.42 -11.29
C THR A 102 18.58 10.70 -12.67
N GLY A 103 17.76 11.06 -13.65
CA GLY A 103 18.13 11.17 -15.05
C GLY A 103 18.66 12.55 -15.47
N PRO A 104 19.23 12.65 -16.68
CA PRO A 104 19.71 13.92 -17.20
C PRO A 104 18.53 14.87 -17.52
N PRO A 105 18.73 16.21 -17.48
CA PRO A 105 17.65 17.21 -17.68
C PRO A 105 16.80 17.05 -18.95
N ARG A 106 17.31 16.35 -19.97
CA ARG A 106 16.59 16.08 -21.23
C ARG A 106 15.38 15.15 -21.06
N VAL A 107 15.30 14.37 -19.97
CA VAL A 107 14.17 13.45 -19.69
C VAL A 107 12.91 14.20 -19.23
N LEU A 108 13.06 15.45 -18.77
CA LEU A 108 11.99 16.26 -18.17
C LEU A 108 10.87 16.66 -19.16
N GLY A 109 11.13 16.61 -20.47
CA GLY A 109 10.17 17.03 -21.51
C GLY A 109 9.35 15.91 -22.16
N LEU A 110 9.54 14.64 -21.78
CA LEU A 110 8.95 13.50 -22.50
C LEU A 110 7.60 13.02 -21.93
N SER A 111 7.30 13.31 -20.66
CA SER A 111 6.03 12.93 -20.02
C SER A 111 5.73 13.92 -18.89
N PRO A 112 4.72 14.80 -19.01
CA PRO A 112 4.40 15.82 -18.01
C PRO A 112 4.13 15.20 -16.62
N ALA A 113 4.67 15.81 -15.58
CA ALA A 113 4.36 15.40 -14.21
C ALA A 113 3.02 16.01 -13.76
N SER A 114 2.41 15.41 -12.76
CA SER A 114 1.25 15.96 -12.06
C SER A 114 1.45 15.80 -10.56
N PHE A 115 0.83 16.69 -9.78
CA PHE A 115 0.90 16.68 -8.33
C PHE A 115 -0.51 16.43 -7.77
N ILE A 116 -0.68 15.25 -7.18
CA ILE A 116 -1.92 14.84 -6.55
C ILE A 116 -1.86 15.21 -5.07
N ALA A 117 -2.50 16.32 -4.73
CA ALA A 117 -2.56 16.85 -3.38
C ALA A 117 -3.55 16.08 -2.51
N PHE A 118 -3.17 15.77 -1.27
CA PHE A 118 -4.02 15.04 -0.33
C PHE A 118 -4.07 15.65 1.08
N ASP A 119 -3.30 16.70 1.36
CA ASP A 119 -3.41 17.47 2.61
C ASP A 119 -2.87 18.90 2.43
N LEU A 120 -3.39 19.85 3.21
CA LEU A 120 -2.92 21.23 3.28
C LEU A 120 -2.38 21.49 4.68
N LEU A 121 -1.11 21.89 4.74
CA LEU A 121 -0.36 22.00 5.99
C LEU A 121 -0.16 23.44 6.43
N MET A 122 -0.19 24.38 5.48
CA MET A 122 -0.15 25.82 5.74
C MET A 122 -0.96 26.57 4.70
N TRP A 123 -1.57 27.68 5.11
CA TRP A 123 -2.27 28.63 4.24
C TRP A 123 -2.11 30.03 4.81
N ASP A 124 -1.76 31.02 3.99
CA ASP A 124 -1.59 32.42 4.40
C ASP A 124 -0.68 32.54 5.65
N ASP A 125 0.42 31.77 5.64
CA ASP A 125 1.41 31.63 6.72
C ASP A 125 0.89 30.99 8.05
N ASP A 126 -0.38 30.58 8.12
CA ASP A 126 -0.96 29.89 9.28
C ASP A 126 -0.73 28.37 9.23
N ASP A 127 -0.15 27.81 10.30
CA ASP A 127 0.05 26.36 10.45
C ASP A 127 -1.28 25.63 10.69
N LEU A 128 -1.73 24.88 9.68
CA LEU A 128 -2.99 24.15 9.71
C LEU A 128 -2.87 22.75 10.31
N ARG A 129 -1.66 22.27 10.65
CA ARG A 129 -1.47 20.88 11.12
C ARG A 129 -2.22 20.57 12.41
N GLY A 130 -2.46 21.59 13.25
CA GLY A 130 -3.28 21.50 14.45
C GLY A 130 -4.80 21.41 14.21
N GLN A 131 -5.25 21.71 12.98
CA GLN A 131 -6.65 21.61 12.59
C GLN A 131 -7.04 20.18 12.25
N THR A 132 -8.35 19.87 12.29
CA THR A 132 -8.88 18.56 11.89
C THR A 132 -8.68 18.32 10.39
N LEU A 133 -8.60 17.05 9.98
CA LEU A 133 -8.51 16.69 8.57
C LEU A 133 -9.66 17.28 7.75
N THR A 134 -10.87 17.30 8.31
CA THR A 134 -12.03 17.92 7.65
C THR A 134 -11.76 19.38 7.27
N GLU A 135 -11.19 20.16 8.20
CA GLU A 135 -10.91 21.57 7.95
C GLU A 135 -9.73 21.76 6.98
N ARG A 136 -8.66 20.98 7.14
CA ARG A 136 -7.53 21.01 6.20
C ARG A 136 -7.96 20.63 4.79
N ARG A 137 -8.84 19.63 4.65
CA ARG A 137 -9.39 19.21 3.36
C ARG A 137 -10.25 20.29 2.73
N ARG A 138 -11.16 20.89 3.50
CA ARG A 138 -12.00 22.02 3.05
C ARG A 138 -11.13 23.15 2.51
N MET A 139 -10.06 23.49 3.22
CA MET A 139 -9.13 24.53 2.78
C MET A 139 -8.33 24.09 1.55
N LEU A 140 -7.88 22.83 1.48
CA LEU A 140 -7.19 22.30 0.30
C LEU A 140 -8.03 22.45 -0.97
N ASP A 141 -9.33 22.11 -0.89
CA ASP A 141 -10.26 22.25 -2.00
C ASP A 141 -10.46 23.73 -2.39
N VAL A 142 -10.30 24.69 -1.46
CA VAL A 142 -10.31 26.14 -1.73
C VAL A 142 -9.00 26.63 -2.35
N VAL A 143 -7.85 26.08 -1.96
CA VAL A 143 -6.53 26.45 -2.52
C VAL A 143 -6.42 26.01 -3.98
N LEU A 144 -6.91 24.81 -4.26
CA LEU A 144 -6.76 24.13 -5.55
C LEU A 144 -8.07 24.14 -6.35
N VAL A 145 -8.90 25.17 -6.15
CA VAL A 145 -10.13 25.39 -6.92
C VAL A 145 -9.78 25.34 -8.40
N ASP A 146 -10.59 24.62 -9.16
CA ASP A 146 -10.51 24.35 -10.61
C ASP A 146 -9.74 23.10 -11.07
N HIS A 147 -9.06 22.34 -10.18
CA HIS A 147 -8.42 21.04 -10.48
C HIS A 147 -7.65 21.02 -11.83
N LEU A 148 -7.00 22.14 -12.15
CA LEU A 148 -6.31 22.31 -13.41
C LEU A 148 -5.03 21.50 -13.39
N MET A 149 -4.79 20.73 -14.46
CA MET A 149 -3.50 20.10 -14.64
C MET A 149 -2.40 21.19 -14.56
N PRO A 150 -1.35 21.00 -13.76
CA PRO A 150 -0.90 19.71 -13.22
C PRO A 150 -1.32 19.41 -11.77
N PHE A 151 -2.16 20.22 -11.12
CA PHE A 151 -2.56 20.06 -9.72
C PHE A 151 -3.95 19.44 -9.58
N GLN A 152 -4.03 18.31 -8.89
CA GLN A 152 -5.30 17.63 -8.65
C GLN A 152 -5.45 17.33 -7.17
N VAL A 153 -6.67 17.48 -6.64
CA VAL A 153 -6.95 17.03 -5.28
C VAL A 153 -7.37 15.56 -5.35
N VAL A 154 -6.77 14.73 -4.49
CA VAL A 154 -7.10 13.31 -4.41
C VAL A 154 -8.62 13.11 -4.22
N PRO A 155 -9.26 12.17 -4.94
CA PRO A 155 -10.63 11.77 -4.64
C PRO A 155 -10.74 11.27 -3.20
N GLN A 156 -11.81 11.66 -2.51
CA GLN A 156 -12.06 11.25 -1.12
C GLN A 156 -13.53 10.86 -0.96
N THR A 157 -13.79 9.75 -0.27
CA THR A 157 -15.14 9.33 0.10
C THR A 157 -15.20 8.93 1.57
N SER A 158 -16.34 9.16 2.23
CA SER A 158 -16.64 8.57 3.54
C SER A 158 -17.53 7.33 3.43
N ASP A 159 -18.01 7.00 2.22
CA ASP A 159 -18.83 5.82 1.95
C ASP A 159 -17.91 4.61 1.71
N ARG A 160 -17.98 3.62 2.60
CA ARG A 160 -17.16 2.42 2.51
C ARG A 160 -17.51 1.54 1.30
N ALA A 161 -18.75 1.56 0.82
CA ALA A 161 -19.15 0.83 -0.37
C ALA A 161 -18.52 1.41 -1.63
N VAL A 162 -18.40 2.75 -1.71
CA VAL A 162 -17.66 3.45 -2.79
C VAL A 162 -16.17 3.14 -2.70
N ALA A 163 -15.58 3.18 -1.50
CA ALA A 163 -14.18 2.78 -1.32
C ALA A 163 -13.95 1.32 -1.75
N ALA A 164 -14.89 0.42 -1.44
CA ALA A 164 -14.83 -0.98 -1.86
C ALA A 164 -14.99 -1.15 -3.39
N SER A 165 -15.72 -0.27 -4.08
CA SER A 165 -15.75 -0.29 -5.55
C SER A 165 -14.42 0.15 -6.17
N TRP A 166 -13.75 1.15 -5.59
CA TRP A 166 -12.41 1.54 -6.02
C TRP A 166 -11.40 0.40 -5.89
N ILE A 167 -11.46 -0.40 -4.82
CA ILE A 167 -10.63 -1.61 -4.69
C ILE A 167 -10.83 -2.52 -5.92
N ARG A 168 -12.08 -2.84 -6.25
CA ARG A 168 -12.40 -3.75 -7.37
C ARG A 168 -12.04 -3.19 -8.75
N GLU A 169 -12.14 -1.88 -8.92
CA GLU A 169 -11.86 -1.20 -10.17
C GLU A 169 -10.35 -1.05 -10.38
N TYR A 170 -9.64 -0.50 -9.40
CA TYR A 170 -8.23 -0.17 -9.54
C TYR A 170 -7.33 -1.40 -9.45
N SER A 171 -7.68 -2.42 -8.66
CA SER A 171 -6.88 -3.65 -8.60
C SER A 171 -6.89 -4.46 -9.89
N ARG A 172 -7.85 -4.24 -10.79
CA ARG A 172 -7.97 -4.99 -12.06
C ARG A 172 -7.32 -4.32 -13.25
N ASN A 173 -7.14 -3.00 -13.18
CA ASN A 173 -6.77 -2.20 -14.33
C ASN A 173 -5.29 -1.76 -14.31
N GLU A 174 -4.50 -2.18 -13.30
CA GLU A 174 -3.06 -1.88 -13.16
C GLU A 174 -2.70 -0.39 -13.37
N ILE A 175 -3.63 0.53 -13.06
CA ILE A 175 -3.52 1.95 -13.40
C ILE A 175 -2.49 2.75 -12.58
N GLY A 176 -1.64 2.09 -11.78
CA GLY A 176 -0.70 2.76 -10.87
C GLY A 176 -1.34 3.34 -9.60
N ILE A 177 -2.44 2.73 -9.14
CA ILE A 177 -3.01 2.94 -7.80
C ILE A 177 -2.83 1.64 -7.02
N GLU A 178 -1.97 1.66 -6.00
CA GLU A 178 -1.53 0.46 -5.27
C GLU A 178 -2.40 0.12 -4.04
N GLY A 179 -3.46 0.89 -3.78
CA GLY A 179 -4.26 0.72 -2.58
C GLY A 179 -5.18 1.88 -2.24
N LEU A 180 -5.56 1.94 -0.97
CA LEU A 180 -6.23 3.08 -0.35
C LEU A 180 -5.46 3.57 0.87
N VAL A 181 -5.50 4.88 1.11
CA VAL A 181 -5.14 5.50 2.39
C VAL A 181 -6.44 5.78 3.14
N VAL A 182 -6.48 5.46 4.43
CA VAL A 182 -7.63 5.71 5.31
C VAL A 182 -7.21 6.65 6.42
N LYS A 183 -7.99 7.71 6.60
CA LYS A 183 -7.71 8.78 7.57
C LYS A 183 -8.95 9.05 8.42
N GLY A 184 -8.76 9.54 9.64
CA GLY A 184 -9.87 9.97 10.51
C GLY A 184 -10.19 11.44 10.29
N ARG A 185 -11.47 11.77 10.09
CA ARG A 185 -11.94 13.14 9.80
C ARG A 185 -11.59 14.18 10.86
N ASP A 186 -11.53 13.76 12.12
CA ASP A 186 -11.27 14.66 13.26
C ASP A 186 -9.81 14.58 13.73
N THR A 187 -8.92 13.98 12.94
CA THR A 187 -7.50 13.84 13.29
C THR A 187 -6.66 15.02 12.81
N THR A 188 -5.68 15.40 13.63
CA THR A 188 -4.67 16.42 13.30
C THR A 188 -3.53 15.81 12.49
N TYR A 189 -2.73 16.66 11.83
CA TYR A 189 -1.53 16.21 11.11
C TYR A 189 -0.34 16.09 12.08
N THR A 190 0.13 14.87 12.29
CA THR A 190 1.24 14.59 13.22
C THR A 190 2.51 14.18 12.46
N SER A 191 3.41 15.14 12.23
CA SER A 191 4.68 14.94 11.53
C SER A 191 5.49 13.75 12.08
N GLY A 192 5.96 12.89 11.18
CA GLY A 192 6.79 11.71 11.51
C GLY A 192 6.04 10.55 12.16
N GLN A 193 4.79 10.73 12.59
CA GLN A 193 3.99 9.68 13.23
C GLN A 193 3.20 8.87 12.22
N ARG A 194 2.91 7.61 12.54
CA ARG A 194 2.10 6.70 11.72
C ARG A 194 0.61 6.81 12.05
N GLY A 195 0.02 7.98 11.85
CA GLY A 195 -1.39 8.22 12.21
C GLY A 195 -2.41 7.93 11.10
N TRP A 196 -1.97 7.63 9.87
CA TRP A 196 -2.86 7.13 8.81
C TRP A 196 -2.81 5.61 8.67
N LEU A 197 -3.80 5.03 8.02
CA LEU A 197 -3.82 3.61 7.65
C LEU A 197 -3.59 3.48 6.14
N LYS A 198 -2.88 2.45 5.72
CA LYS A 198 -2.77 2.08 4.30
C LYS A 198 -3.26 0.65 4.10
N LEU A 199 -4.23 0.50 3.20
CA LEU A 199 -4.63 -0.79 2.64
C LEU A 199 -3.94 -0.89 1.28
N ARG A 200 -3.12 -1.93 1.06
CA ARG A 200 -2.59 -2.21 -0.28
C ARG A 200 -3.55 -3.14 -1.00
N PHE A 201 -3.72 -2.95 -2.30
CA PHE A 201 -4.24 -4.02 -3.13
C PHE A 201 -3.15 -5.10 -3.12
N GLN A 202 -3.52 -6.28 -2.65
CA GLN A 202 -2.65 -7.44 -2.75
C GLN A 202 -3.15 -8.21 -3.96
N ASP A 203 -2.27 -8.47 -4.92
CA ASP A 203 -2.49 -9.61 -5.78
C ASP A 203 -2.47 -10.83 -4.88
N THR A 204 -3.56 -11.57 -4.88
CA THR A 204 -3.69 -12.76 -4.05
C THR A 204 -3.81 -13.97 -4.94
N SER A 205 -3.11 -15.04 -4.57
CA SER A 205 -3.29 -16.37 -5.14
C SER A 205 -3.93 -17.28 -4.11
N GLU A 206 -4.60 -18.31 -4.61
CA GLU A 206 -5.11 -19.39 -3.77
C GLU A 206 -4.04 -20.48 -3.67
N ALA A 207 -3.99 -21.14 -2.52
CA ALA A 207 -3.09 -22.26 -2.27
C ALA A 207 -3.75 -23.26 -1.33
N VAL A 208 -3.33 -24.52 -1.41
CA VAL A 208 -3.82 -25.61 -0.57
C VAL A 208 -2.86 -25.82 0.59
N VAL A 209 -3.39 -25.98 1.80
CA VAL A 209 -2.59 -26.29 2.99
C VAL A 209 -2.23 -27.77 2.97
N CYS A 210 -0.95 -28.09 2.80
CA CYS A 210 -0.46 -29.47 2.73
C CYS A 210 0.15 -29.95 4.07
N ALA A 211 0.66 -29.03 4.88
CA ALA A 211 1.21 -29.31 6.20
C ALA A 211 1.19 -28.05 7.08
N VAL A 212 1.45 -28.21 8.37
CA VAL A 212 1.62 -27.09 9.31
C VAL A 212 2.94 -27.21 10.07
N VAL A 213 3.54 -26.07 10.39
CA VAL A 213 4.70 -25.96 11.27
C VAL A 213 4.21 -25.53 12.65
N GLY A 214 4.67 -26.17 13.72
CA GLY A 214 4.09 -26.02 15.07
C GLY A 214 3.29 -27.26 15.43
N SER A 215 2.18 -27.13 16.16
CA SER A 215 1.28 -28.25 16.46
C SER A 215 0.00 -28.20 15.62
N LEU A 216 -0.78 -29.28 15.59
CA LEU A 216 -2.09 -29.28 14.90
C LEU A 216 -3.10 -28.37 15.62
N GLU A 217 -3.00 -28.26 16.94
CA GLU A 217 -3.86 -27.43 17.77
C GLU A 217 -3.47 -25.94 17.74
N GLN A 218 -2.18 -25.66 17.48
CA GLN A 218 -1.62 -24.32 17.38
C GLN A 218 -0.65 -24.24 16.19
N PRO A 219 -1.17 -24.22 14.95
CA PRO A 219 -0.33 -24.13 13.76
C PRO A 219 0.32 -22.75 13.69
N GLU A 220 1.64 -22.66 13.68
CA GLU A 220 2.35 -21.38 13.61
C GLU A 220 2.52 -20.88 12.18
N ARG A 221 2.69 -21.80 11.23
CA ARG A 221 2.82 -21.52 9.79
C ARG A 221 2.15 -22.62 8.98
N LEU A 222 1.77 -22.29 7.76
CA LEU A 222 1.17 -23.23 6.80
C LEU A 222 2.19 -23.55 5.71
N VAL A 223 2.33 -24.82 5.35
CA VAL A 223 3.05 -25.28 4.16
C VAL A 223 2.04 -25.33 3.01
N LEU A 224 2.35 -24.62 1.94
CA LEU A 224 1.44 -24.34 0.84
C LEU A 224 1.81 -25.16 -0.38
N GLY A 225 0.79 -25.68 -1.07
CA GLY A 225 0.95 -26.35 -2.36
C GLY A 225 -0.15 -25.99 -3.35
N THR A 226 0.09 -26.32 -4.61
CA THR A 226 -0.87 -26.16 -5.72
C THR A 226 -1.13 -27.51 -6.37
N PRO A 227 -2.32 -27.76 -6.94
CA PRO A 227 -2.59 -29.01 -7.64
C PRO A 227 -1.57 -29.26 -8.75
N GLY A 228 -0.98 -30.46 -8.75
CA GLY A 228 0.05 -30.89 -9.70
C GLY A 228 -0.21 -32.31 -10.19
N ALA A 229 0.57 -32.77 -11.17
CA ALA A 229 0.34 -34.06 -11.84
C ALA A 229 0.42 -35.29 -10.89
N ALA A 230 1.15 -35.17 -9.78
CA ALA A 230 1.35 -36.24 -8.80
C ALA A 230 0.73 -35.93 -7.42
N GLY A 231 -0.15 -34.94 -7.32
CA GLY A 231 -0.76 -34.49 -6.06
C GLY A 231 -0.66 -32.99 -5.91
N TYR A 232 0.16 -32.52 -4.96
CA TYR A 232 0.36 -31.10 -4.70
C TYR A 232 1.83 -30.74 -4.81
N ASP A 233 2.15 -29.76 -5.65
CA ASP A 233 3.49 -29.19 -5.75
C ASP A 233 3.67 -28.15 -4.64
N ILE A 234 4.65 -28.35 -3.76
CA ILE A 234 4.90 -27.43 -2.65
C ILE A 234 5.52 -26.14 -3.19
N ILE A 235 4.85 -25.03 -2.94
CA ILE A 235 5.24 -23.70 -3.44
C ILE A 235 5.94 -22.85 -2.37
N GLY A 236 5.77 -23.18 -1.08
CA GLY A 236 6.38 -22.41 0.00
C GLY A 236 5.71 -22.61 1.34
N TRP A 237 5.89 -21.65 2.25
CA TRP A 237 5.15 -21.58 3.52
C TRP A 237 4.75 -20.16 3.87
N THR A 238 3.93 -19.98 4.89
CA THR A 238 3.53 -18.64 5.34
C THR A 238 4.55 -18.00 6.29
N HIS A 239 4.46 -16.69 6.45
CA HIS A 239 4.89 -16.02 7.68
C HIS A 239 4.16 -16.60 8.91
N PRO A 240 4.66 -16.38 10.15
CA PRO A 240 3.92 -16.74 11.35
C PRO A 240 2.51 -16.15 11.33
N ILE A 241 1.50 -17.00 11.58
CA ILE A 241 0.09 -16.60 11.52
C ILE A 241 -0.40 -16.14 12.89
N SER A 242 -1.35 -15.21 12.90
CA SER A 242 -1.92 -14.62 14.12
C SER A 242 -2.72 -15.63 14.93
N ALA A 243 -2.86 -15.44 16.24
CA ALA A 243 -3.62 -16.36 17.12
C ALA A 243 -5.05 -16.66 16.63
N LYS A 244 -5.72 -15.69 16.00
CA LYS A 244 -7.04 -15.90 15.38
C LYS A 244 -6.96 -16.85 14.18
N GLN A 245 -5.97 -16.66 13.30
CA GLN A 245 -5.73 -17.55 12.17
C GLN A 245 -5.31 -18.95 12.64
N GLN A 246 -4.54 -19.07 13.73
CA GLN A 246 -4.20 -20.38 14.32
C GLN A 246 -5.46 -21.16 14.69
N GLN A 247 -6.40 -20.49 15.39
CA GLN A 247 -7.68 -21.10 15.74
C GLN A 247 -8.50 -21.48 14.50
N ASP A 248 -8.63 -20.57 13.53
CA ASP A 248 -9.41 -20.82 12.30
C ASP A 248 -8.86 -21.99 11.50
N VAL A 249 -7.53 -22.10 11.40
CA VAL A 249 -6.88 -23.22 10.70
C VAL A 249 -7.03 -24.51 11.48
N ALA A 250 -6.78 -24.51 12.80
CA ALA A 250 -6.85 -25.71 13.64
C ALA A 250 -8.23 -26.39 13.61
N GLU A 251 -9.31 -25.60 13.46
CA GLU A 251 -10.69 -26.11 13.32
C GLU A 251 -10.97 -26.77 11.95
N LEU A 252 -10.14 -26.50 10.94
CA LEU A 252 -10.38 -26.87 9.54
C LEU A 252 -9.39 -27.90 8.97
N ILE A 253 -8.28 -28.18 9.67
CA ILE A 253 -7.27 -29.16 9.25
C ILE A 253 -7.49 -30.53 9.90
N ALA A 254 -7.06 -31.59 9.23
CA ALA A 254 -7.04 -32.94 9.75
C ALA A 254 -5.67 -33.59 9.51
N PRO A 255 -5.14 -34.40 10.45
CA PRO A 255 -3.85 -35.04 10.27
C PRO A 255 -3.86 -36.00 9.08
N ARG A 256 -2.69 -36.15 8.46
CA ARG A 256 -2.46 -37.11 7.37
C ARG A 256 -1.18 -37.87 7.61
N ASP A 257 -1.23 -39.18 7.39
CA ASP A 257 -0.06 -40.05 7.47
C ASP A 257 0.54 -40.20 6.06
N GLN A 258 1.37 -39.24 5.68
CA GLN A 258 2.11 -39.23 4.41
C GLN A 258 3.47 -38.58 4.60
N GLU A 259 4.48 -39.09 3.90
CA GLU A 259 5.80 -38.46 3.84
C GLU A 259 5.72 -37.06 3.20
N LEU A 260 6.31 -36.08 3.90
CA LEU A 260 6.44 -34.70 3.41
C LEU A 260 7.55 -34.60 2.37
N ASP A 261 7.48 -33.58 1.53
CA ASP A 261 8.60 -33.21 0.66
C ASP A 261 9.87 -33.03 1.52
N PRO A 262 10.97 -33.74 1.23
CA PRO A 262 12.22 -33.65 1.98
C PRO A 262 12.76 -32.22 2.12
N ARG A 263 12.46 -31.32 1.17
CA ARG A 263 12.84 -29.91 1.23
C ARG A 263 12.12 -29.18 2.35
N VAL A 264 10.83 -29.47 2.56
CA VAL A 264 10.03 -28.90 3.65
C VAL A 264 10.56 -29.38 4.99
N VAL A 265 10.85 -30.68 5.11
CA VAL A 265 11.41 -31.27 6.33
C VAL A 265 12.78 -30.65 6.65
N ALA A 266 13.65 -30.51 5.65
CA ALA A 266 14.96 -29.91 5.81
C ALA A 266 14.85 -28.44 6.28
N ALA A 267 14.02 -27.63 5.60
CA ALA A 267 13.85 -26.22 5.94
C ALA A 267 13.28 -26.02 7.36
N ALA A 268 12.34 -26.86 7.78
CA ALA A 268 11.82 -26.80 9.15
C ALA A 268 12.82 -27.30 10.20
N THR A 269 13.59 -28.34 9.90
CA THR A 269 14.65 -28.85 10.78
C THR A 269 15.74 -27.80 11.00
N GLU A 270 16.17 -27.10 9.96
CA GLU A 270 17.14 -26.00 10.06
C GLU A 270 16.66 -24.83 10.92
N THR A 271 15.33 -24.67 11.04
CA THR A 271 14.71 -23.66 11.91
C THR A 271 14.32 -24.19 13.29
N GLY A 272 14.61 -25.45 13.59
CA GLY A 272 14.33 -26.10 14.88
C GLY A 272 12.84 -26.34 15.14
N ARG A 273 12.03 -26.50 14.09
CA ARG A 273 10.57 -26.60 14.18
C ARG A 273 10.08 -27.97 13.69
N GLU A 274 9.01 -28.46 14.31
CA GLU A 274 8.30 -29.66 13.84
C GLU A 274 7.30 -29.32 12.73
N VAL A 275 7.10 -30.26 11.81
CA VAL A 275 6.14 -30.15 10.70
C VAL A 275 5.22 -31.36 10.73
N HIS A 276 3.92 -31.11 10.61
CA HIS A 276 2.90 -32.15 10.58
C HIS A 276 2.14 -32.10 9.25
N PRO A 277 2.15 -33.20 8.46
CA PRO A 277 1.32 -33.30 7.27
C PRO A 277 -0.17 -33.26 7.63
N VAL A 278 -0.96 -32.58 6.79
CA VAL A 278 -2.42 -32.50 6.94
C VAL A 278 -3.12 -32.93 5.66
N GLN A 279 -4.42 -33.21 5.75
CA GLN A 279 -5.24 -33.44 4.57
C GLN A 279 -5.26 -32.15 3.71
N PRO A 280 -4.92 -32.22 2.42
CA PRO A 280 -4.90 -31.07 1.53
C PRO A 280 -6.31 -30.72 1.06
N THR A 281 -7.15 -30.32 2.01
CA THR A 281 -8.56 -29.96 1.80
C THR A 281 -8.86 -28.50 2.12
N LEU A 282 -7.98 -27.85 2.89
CA LEU A 282 -8.13 -26.44 3.25
C LEU A 282 -7.46 -25.56 2.20
N VAL A 283 -8.26 -24.72 1.53
CA VAL A 283 -7.77 -23.66 0.66
C VAL A 283 -7.58 -22.37 1.46
N VAL A 284 -6.50 -21.65 1.16
CA VAL A 284 -6.18 -20.35 1.73
C VAL A 284 -5.89 -19.34 0.64
N GLU A 285 -6.17 -18.07 0.92
CA GLU A 285 -5.78 -16.94 0.09
C GLU A 285 -4.50 -16.33 0.65
N THR A 286 -3.51 -16.14 -0.21
CA THR A 286 -2.18 -15.65 0.14
C THR A 286 -1.71 -14.56 -0.81
N SER A 287 -0.67 -13.81 -0.44
CA SER A 287 0.03 -12.92 -1.37
C SER A 287 0.49 -13.65 -2.63
N ALA A 288 0.17 -13.18 -3.83
CA ALA A 288 0.55 -13.84 -5.10
C ALA A 288 2.07 -13.83 -5.34
N GLN A 289 2.78 -12.82 -4.85
CA GLN A 289 4.23 -12.72 -4.96
C GLN A 289 4.88 -13.04 -3.60
N PRO A 290 5.56 -14.20 -3.46
CA PRO A 290 6.22 -14.54 -2.21
C PRO A 290 7.55 -13.78 -2.02
N GLU A 291 7.84 -13.44 -0.77
CA GLU A 291 9.19 -13.04 -0.34
C GLU A 291 10.11 -14.29 -0.27
N ARG A 292 11.39 -14.09 0.03
CA ARG A 292 12.35 -15.19 0.25
C ARG A 292 12.97 -15.09 1.63
N ASP A 293 12.99 -16.20 2.37
CA ASP A 293 13.68 -16.28 3.66
C ASP A 293 15.21 -16.47 3.51
N ALA A 294 15.90 -16.64 4.63
CA ALA A 294 17.34 -16.86 4.68
C ALA A 294 17.80 -18.12 3.92
N LEU A 295 16.91 -19.12 3.77
CA LEU A 295 17.13 -20.35 3.01
C LEU A 295 16.70 -20.21 1.55
N ARG A 296 16.30 -19.00 1.14
CA ARG A 296 15.71 -18.64 -0.16
C ARG A 296 14.40 -19.38 -0.44
N TRP A 297 13.74 -19.93 0.58
CA TRP A 297 12.45 -20.57 0.43
C TRP A 297 11.36 -19.51 0.27
N PRO A 298 10.36 -19.71 -0.63
CA PRO A 298 9.27 -18.77 -0.80
C PRO A 298 8.42 -18.64 0.47
N VAL A 299 8.18 -17.39 0.89
CA VAL A 299 7.36 -17.07 2.07
C VAL A 299 6.19 -16.18 1.66
N PHE A 300 4.99 -16.61 2.04
CA PHE A 300 3.72 -15.98 1.68
C PHE A 300 3.08 -15.28 2.87
N GLU A 301 2.39 -14.17 2.64
CA GLU A 301 1.47 -13.60 3.64
C GLU A 301 0.14 -14.32 3.57
N LEU A 302 -0.36 -14.84 4.70
CA LEU A 302 -1.69 -15.42 4.79
C LEU A 302 -2.72 -14.30 4.90
N VAL A 303 -3.58 -14.18 3.90
CA VAL A 303 -4.69 -13.21 3.88
C VAL A 303 -5.85 -13.77 4.70
N ARG A 304 -6.37 -14.94 4.30
CA ARG A 304 -7.51 -15.60 4.96
C ARG A 304 -7.65 -17.07 4.58
N VAL A 305 -8.40 -17.83 5.39
CA VAL A 305 -8.92 -19.15 4.99
C VAL A 305 -10.06 -19.00 3.99
N ARG A 306 -10.19 -19.95 3.06
CA ARG A 306 -11.23 -20.01 2.02
C ARG A 306 -12.01 -21.32 2.12
N PRO A 307 -12.82 -21.52 3.18
CA PRO A 307 -13.62 -22.74 3.34
C PRO A 307 -14.73 -22.89 2.27
N ASP A 308 -14.95 -21.83 1.48
CA ASP A 308 -15.85 -21.79 0.34
C ASP A 308 -15.28 -22.43 -0.93
N LEU A 309 -13.99 -22.78 -0.96
CA LEU A 309 -13.31 -23.37 -2.12
C LEU A 309 -12.77 -24.77 -1.85
N GLY A 310 -12.87 -25.62 -2.88
CA GLY A 310 -12.18 -26.91 -2.94
C GLY A 310 -10.76 -26.80 -3.52
N PRO A 311 -9.85 -27.75 -3.19
CA PRO A 311 -8.49 -27.79 -3.75
C PRO A 311 -8.44 -27.80 -5.29
N ASP A 312 -9.42 -28.42 -5.92
CA ASP A 312 -9.60 -28.54 -7.36
C ASP A 312 -10.03 -27.23 -8.06
N GLU A 313 -10.38 -26.21 -7.27
CA GLU A 313 -10.67 -24.84 -7.74
C GLU A 313 -9.42 -23.94 -7.70
N VAL A 314 -8.31 -24.40 -7.11
CA VAL A 314 -7.05 -23.65 -7.04
C VAL A 314 -6.34 -23.70 -8.40
N GLY A 315 -6.24 -22.54 -9.05
CA GLY A 315 -5.54 -22.38 -10.33
C GLY A 315 -4.03 -22.50 -10.22
N ASP A 316 -3.37 -22.79 -11.35
CA ASP A 316 -1.91 -22.78 -11.46
C ASP A 316 -1.42 -21.32 -11.27
N PRO A 317 -0.62 -20.99 -10.24
CA PRO A 317 -0.20 -19.61 -9.96
C PRO A 317 0.77 -19.06 -11.02
N VAL A 318 1.17 -19.89 -11.99
CA VAL A 318 2.02 -19.52 -13.12
C VAL A 318 1.33 -19.96 -14.40
N GLY A 319 0.56 -19.05 -15.00
CA GLY A 319 0.29 -19.10 -16.44
C GLY A 319 1.56 -18.82 -17.24
#